data_AF-A0AAP2G598-F1
#
_entry.id   AF-A0AAP2G598-F1
#
_cell.length_a   1.000
_cell.length_b   1.000
_cell.length_c   1.000
_cell.angle_alpha   90.00
_cell.angle_beta   90.00
_cell.angle_gamma   90.00
#
_symmetry.space_group_name_H-M   'P 1'
#
loop_
_entity.id
_entity.type
_entity.pdbx_description
1 polymer ?
#
loop_
_entity_poly.entity_id
_entity_poly.type
_entity_poly.pdbx_seq_one_letter_code
_entity_poly.pdbx_strand_id
1 'polypeptide(L)'
;MSELGRPLSARWASNQITKWRREAQIPSSIDGRENTLFDTRGTAATRLLNTDLSLRQIAVLIGWFVPYAVQVIEHYAQLSSNESDAVLRKLNRAKSLAQDTKM
;
A
#
# COMPACT_ATOMS: atom_id res chain seq x y z
N MET A 1 -9.69 20.11 14.18
CA MET A 1 -10.44 20.43 15.42
C MET A 1 -11.91 20.13 15.14
N SER A 2 -12.66 19.57 16.09
CA SER A 2 -14.12 19.53 15.92
C SER A 2 -14.68 20.96 15.95
N GLU A 3 -15.89 21.18 15.45
CA GLU A 3 -16.60 22.47 15.56
C GLU A 3 -16.73 22.96 17.01
N LEU A 4 -16.59 22.05 17.97
CA LEU A 4 -16.63 22.31 19.42
C LEU A 4 -15.23 22.53 20.04
N GLY A 5 -14.18 22.68 19.23
CA GLY A 5 -12.80 22.88 19.69
C GLY A 5 -12.17 21.66 20.37
N ARG A 6 -12.82 20.48 20.31
CA ARG A 6 -12.32 19.25 20.92
C ARG A 6 -11.41 18.48 19.95
N PRO A 7 -10.46 17.67 20.46
CA PRO A 7 -9.72 16.73 19.63
C PRO A 7 -10.67 15.80 18.87
N LEU A 8 -10.36 15.53 17.61
CA LEU A 8 -11.12 14.59 16.80
C LEU A 8 -10.85 13.17 17.29
N SER A 9 -11.91 12.36 17.37
CA SER A 9 -11.77 10.95 17.75
C SER A 9 -11.32 10.09 16.58
N ALA A 10 -10.61 9.01 16.85
CA ALA A 10 -10.23 8.02 15.84
C ALA A 10 -11.46 7.48 15.08
N ARG A 11 -12.58 7.26 15.80
CA ARG A 11 -13.84 6.83 15.20
C ARG A 11 -14.39 7.85 14.19
N TRP A 12 -14.36 9.14 14.53
CA TRP A 12 -14.79 10.18 13.61
C TRP A 12 -13.92 10.20 12.35
N ALA A 13 -12.59 10.13 12.51
CA ALA A 13 -11.66 10.12 11.38
C ALA A 13 -11.85 8.91 10.46
N SER A 14 -12.01 7.70 11.03
CA SER A 14 -12.37 6.51 10.25
C SER A 14 -13.67 6.70 9.46
N ASN A 15 -14.72 7.25 10.10
CA ASN A 15 -16.00 7.50 9.42
C ASN A 15 -15.86 8.49 8.27
N GLN A 16 -15.01 9.51 8.39
CA GLN A 16 -14.75 10.45 7.30
C GLN A 16 -14.05 9.76 6.13
N ILE A 17 -13.05 8.92 6.38
CA ILE A 17 -12.37 8.16 5.32
C ILE A 17 -13.36 7.28 4.58
N THR A 18 -14.17 6.53 5.32
CA THR A 18 -15.24 5.69 4.76
C THR A 18 -16.22 6.51 3.91
N LYS A 19 -16.70 7.66 4.42
CA LYS A 19 -17.59 8.57 3.69
C LYS A 19 -16.99 8.98 2.35
N TRP A 20 -15.77 9.54 2.36
CA TRP A 20 -15.13 10.03 1.15
C TRP A 20 -14.81 8.91 0.15
N ARG A 21 -14.50 7.69 0.61
CA ARG A 21 -14.35 6.53 -0.29
C ARG A 21 -15.63 6.16 -1.01
N ARG A 22 -16.76 6.20 -0.30
CA ARG A 22 -18.09 5.92 -0.88
C ARG A 22 -18.47 6.98 -1.89
N GLU A 23 -18.21 8.26 -1.60
CA GLU A 23 -18.43 9.37 -2.54
C GLU A 23 -17.53 9.27 -3.77
N ALA A 24 -16.28 8.84 -3.60
CA ALA A 24 -15.37 8.55 -4.71
C ALA A 24 -15.70 7.24 -5.45
N GLN A 25 -16.75 6.52 -5.06
CA GLN A 25 -17.21 5.26 -5.65
C GLN A 25 -16.10 4.20 -5.77
N ILE A 26 -15.16 4.17 -4.82
CA ILE A 26 -14.08 3.18 -4.82
C ILE A 26 -14.68 1.81 -4.49
N PRO A 27 -14.63 0.82 -5.40
CA PRO A 27 -15.19 -0.50 -5.15
C PRO A 27 -14.46 -1.20 -3.99
N SER A 28 -15.23 -1.81 -3.08
CA SER A 28 -14.66 -2.63 -2.00
C SER A 28 -13.88 -3.84 -2.51
N SER A 29 -14.14 -4.26 -3.76
CA SER A 29 -13.41 -5.33 -4.44
C SER A 29 -11.94 -4.99 -4.73
N ILE A 30 -11.55 -3.71 -4.71
CA ILE A 30 -10.14 -3.30 -4.89
C ILE A 30 -9.31 -3.66 -3.65
N ASP A 31 -9.88 -3.56 -2.45
CA ASP A 31 -9.16 -3.82 -1.19
C ASP A 31 -9.64 -5.08 -0.44
N GLY A 32 -10.65 -5.78 -0.96
CA GLY A 32 -11.31 -6.91 -0.31
C GLY A 32 -12.23 -6.54 0.86
N ARG A 33 -12.04 -5.38 1.50
CA ARG A 33 -12.94 -4.80 2.52
C ARG A 33 -12.85 -3.28 2.56
N GLU A 34 -13.78 -2.63 3.25
CA GLU A 34 -13.75 -1.17 3.43
C GLU A 34 -12.55 -0.77 4.32
N ASN A 35 -11.65 0.05 3.79
CA ASN A 35 -10.46 0.53 4.51
C ASN A 35 -10.83 1.55 5.59
N THR A 36 -10.28 1.34 6.77
CA THR A 36 -10.39 2.23 7.94
C THR A 36 -9.21 3.20 8.02
N LEU A 37 -9.21 4.08 9.02
CA LEU A 37 -8.05 4.93 9.32
C LEU A 37 -6.76 4.12 9.51
N PHE A 38 -6.82 2.96 10.17
CA PHE A 38 -5.63 2.14 10.40
C PHE A 38 -5.08 1.54 9.11
N ASP A 39 -5.96 1.20 8.17
CA ASP A 39 -5.57 0.61 6.88
C ASP A 39 -4.79 1.61 6.01
N THR A 40 -5.06 2.92 6.15
CA THR A 40 -4.29 3.95 5.42
C THR A 40 -2.79 3.89 5.69
N ARG A 41 -2.39 3.46 6.90
CA ARG A 41 -0.97 3.30 7.28
C ARG A 41 -0.34 2.11 6.57
N GLY A 42 -1.09 1.01 6.43
CA GLY A 42 -0.69 -0.16 5.64
C GLY A 42 -0.53 0.21 4.16
N THR A 43 -1.53 0.89 3.58
CA THR A 43 -1.47 1.38 2.20
C THR A 43 -0.28 2.31 1.95
N ALA A 44 0.00 3.23 2.89
CA ALA A 44 1.17 4.10 2.80
C ALA A 44 2.49 3.30 2.83
N ALA A 45 2.61 2.33 3.73
CA ALA A 45 3.78 1.46 3.81
C ALA A 45 4.00 0.66 2.51
N THR A 46 2.93 0.09 1.93
CA THR A 46 3.02 -0.60 0.64
C THR A 46 3.45 0.32 -0.49
N ARG A 47 2.96 1.57 -0.51
CA ARG A 47 3.40 2.56 -1.52
C ARG A 47 4.89 2.90 -1.38
N LEU A 48 5.38 3.06 -0.15
CA LEU A 48 6.80 3.31 0.11
C LEU A 48 7.66 2.09 -0.30
N LEU A 49 7.18 0.88 -0.04
CA LEU A 49 7.84 -0.34 -0.46
C LEU A 49 7.94 -0.43 -1.99
N ASN A 50 6.86 -0.10 -2.71
CA ASN A 50 6.86 -0.09 -4.18
C ASN A 50 7.78 0.99 -4.79
N THR A 51 8.26 1.95 -3.98
CA THR A 51 9.30 2.91 -4.38
C THR A 51 10.71 2.48 -3.96
N ASP A 52 10.89 1.18 -3.68
CA ASP A 52 12.15 0.55 -3.27
C ASP A 52 12.75 1.08 -1.95
N LEU A 53 11.93 1.66 -1.07
CA LEU A 53 12.41 1.98 0.28
C LEU A 53 12.66 0.71 1.08
N SER A 54 13.76 0.71 1.83
CA SER A 54 14.07 -0.40 2.74
C SER A 54 13.06 -0.49 3.88
N LEU A 55 12.84 -1.72 4.37
CA LEU A 55 11.99 -1.99 5.54
C LEU A 55 12.35 -1.13 6.75
N ARG A 56 13.65 -0.85 6.96
CA ARG A 56 14.11 0.03 8.04
C ARG A 56 13.67 1.47 7.84
N GLN A 57 13.79 2.01 6.63
CA GLN A 57 13.34 3.37 6.32
C GLN A 57 11.83 3.51 6.50
N ILE A 58 11.06 2.53 6.02
CA ILE A 58 9.61 2.49 6.18
C ILE A 58 9.25 2.45 7.68
N ALA A 59 9.89 1.56 8.45
CA ALA A 59 9.66 1.45 9.88
C ALA A 59 9.91 2.78 10.63
N VAL A 60 11.01 3.47 10.31
CA VAL A 60 11.34 4.77 10.92
C VAL A 60 10.34 5.86 10.52
N LEU A 61 10.01 5.98 9.23
CA LEU A 61 9.07 6.98 8.72
C LEU A 61 7.66 6.81 9.29
N ILE A 62 7.23 5.55 9.41
CA ILE A 62 5.88 5.22 9.84
C ILE A 62 5.78 5.20 11.37
N GLY A 63 6.87 4.97 12.10
CA GLY A 63 6.87 4.82 13.56
C GLY A 63 6.54 3.39 14.01
N TRP A 64 7.10 2.41 13.32
CA TRP A 64 7.02 0.98 13.64
C TRP A 64 8.38 0.44 14.07
N PHE A 65 8.36 -0.59 14.91
CA PHE A 65 9.53 -1.45 15.05
C PHE A 65 9.63 -2.35 13.80
N VAL A 66 10.87 -2.64 13.38
CA VAL A 66 11.14 -3.36 12.12
C VAL A 66 10.37 -4.69 12.01
N PRO A 67 10.29 -5.55 13.05
CA PRO A 67 9.51 -6.79 12.96
C PRO A 67 8.03 -6.57 12.63
N TYR A 68 7.43 -5.49 13.13
CA TYR A 68 6.04 -5.18 12.83
C TYR A 68 5.85 -4.65 11.42
N ALA A 69 6.79 -3.85 10.93
CA ALA A 69 6.78 -3.41 9.53
C ALA A 69 6.83 -4.61 8.58
N VAL A 70 7.63 -5.65 8.89
CA VAL A 70 7.66 -6.90 8.14
C VAL A 70 6.29 -7.59 8.13
N GLN A 71 5.69 -7.83 9.29
CA GLN A 71 4.38 -8.49 9.39
C GLN A 71 3.29 -7.76 8.59
N VAL A 72 3.27 -6.43 8.67
CA VAL A 72 2.32 -5.61 7.92
C VAL A 72 2.59 -5.70 6.42
N ILE A 73 3.85 -5.61 6.01
CA ILE A 73 4.23 -5.72 4.60
C ILE A 73 3.93 -7.11 4.04
N GLU A 74 4.17 -8.19 4.79
CA GLU A 74 3.79 -9.54 4.37
C GLU A 74 2.29 -9.63 4.08
N HIS A 75 1.46 -9.01 4.92
CA HIS A 75 0.00 -9.00 4.76
C HIS A 75 -0.46 -8.19 3.53
N TYR A 76 0.14 -7.02 3.28
CA TYR A 76 -0.34 -6.11 2.23
C TYR A 76 0.42 -6.22 0.89
N ALA A 77 1.69 -6.64 0.88
CA ALA A 77 2.48 -6.80 -0.35
C ALA A 77 2.12 -8.08 -1.12
N GLN A 78 1.64 -9.13 -0.43
CA GLN A 78 1.10 -10.34 -1.09
C GLN A 78 -0.06 -10.05 -2.04
N LEU A 79 -0.75 -8.92 -1.86
CA LEU A 79 -1.92 -8.54 -2.66
C LEU A 79 -1.57 -7.78 -3.96
N SER A 80 -0.30 -7.49 -4.23
CA SER A 80 0.11 -6.80 -5.45
C SER A 80 0.36 -7.79 -6.60
N SER A 81 -0.70 -8.15 -7.34
CA SER A 81 -0.55 -8.87 -8.63
C SER A 81 0.33 -8.11 -9.63
N ASN A 82 0.38 -6.78 -9.48
CA ASN A 82 1.13 -5.88 -10.36
C ASN A 82 2.65 -6.09 -10.34
N GLU A 83 3.21 -6.55 -9.21
CA GLU A 83 4.66 -6.82 -9.11
C GLU A 83 5.04 -8.06 -9.93
N SER A 84 4.26 -9.13 -9.84
CA SER A 84 4.44 -10.33 -10.67
C SER A 84 4.38 -9.99 -12.17
N ASP A 85 3.44 -9.13 -12.56
CA ASP A 85 3.33 -8.65 -13.94
C ASP A 85 4.52 -7.76 -14.35
N ALA A 86 5.03 -6.92 -13.44
CA ALA A 86 6.21 -6.11 -13.68
C ALA A 86 7.47 -6.96 -13.88
N VAL A 87 7.64 -8.01 -13.07
CA VAL A 87 8.72 -8.99 -13.22
C VAL A 87 8.57 -9.74 -14.54
N LEU A 88 7.36 -10.17 -14.90
CA LEU A 88 7.10 -10.84 -16.17
C LEU A 88 7.46 -9.96 -17.37
N ARG A 89 7.10 -8.66 -17.33
CA ARG A 89 7.48 -7.69 -18.37
C ARG A 89 9.00 -7.54 -18.48
N LYS A 90 9.70 -7.39 -17.35
CA LYS A 90 11.17 -7.29 -17.32
C LYS A 90 11.82 -8.56 -17.88
N LEU A 91 11.32 -9.74 -17.49
CA LEU A 91 11.81 -11.03 -17.96
C LEU A 91 11.62 -11.21 -19.47
N ASN A 92 10.42 -10.89 -19.98
CA ASN A 92 10.13 -11.00 -21.42
C ASN A 92 11.02 -10.06 -22.25
N ARG A 93 11.27 -8.84 -21.75
CA ARG A 93 12.20 -7.90 -22.39
C ARG A 93 13.64 -8.42 -22.40
N ALA A 94 14.10 -9.03 -21.32
CA ALA A 94 15.44 -9.64 -21.27
C ALA A 94 15.57 -10.82 -22.24
N LYS A 95 14.51 -11.65 -22.36
CA LYS A 95 14.48 -12.78 -23.29
C LYS A 95 14.53 -12.34 -24.75
N SER A 96 13.80 -11.30 -25.15
CA SER A 96 13.84 -10.78 -26.52
C SER A 96 15.23 -10.25 -26.88
N LEU A 97 15.85 -9.46 -26.00
CA LEU A 97 17.21 -8.94 -26.20
C LEU A 97 18.25 -10.06 -26.34
N ALA A 98 18.12 -11.14 -25.57
CA ALA A 98 19.00 -12.30 -25.65
C ALA A 98 18.80 -13.14 -26.93
N GLN A 99 17.60 -13.12 -27.52
CA GLN A 99 17.31 -13.76 -28.80
C GLN A 99 17.87 -12.94 -29.97
N ASP A 100 17.74 -11.61 -29.91
CA ASP A 100 18.30 -10.70 -30.93
C ASP A 100 19.83 -10.72 -30.96
N THR A 101 20.50 -11.00 -29.82
CA THR A 101 21.97 -11.10 -29.75
C THR A 101 22.51 -12.43 -30.30
N LYS A 102 21.66 -13.45 -30.47
CA LYS A 102 22.03 -14.77 -30.98
C LYS A 102 21.84 -14.92 -32.50
N MET A 103 21.32 -13.88 -33.16
CA MET A 103 21.10 -13.81 -34.61
C MET A 103 22.14 -12.90 -35.25
#